data_AF-A0A7C0UL18-F1
#
_entry.id   AF-A0A7C0UL18-F1
#
_cell.length_a   1.000
_cell.length_b   1.000
_cell.length_c   1.000
_cell.angle_alpha   90.00
_cell.angle_beta   90.00
_cell.angle_gamma   90.00
#
_symmetry.space_group_name_H-M   'P 1'
#
loop_
_entity.id
_entity.type
_entity.pdbx_description
1 polymer ?
#
loop_
_entity_poly.entity_id
_entity_poly.type
_entity_poly.pdbx_seq_one_letter_code
_entity_poly.pdbx_strand_id
1 'polypeptide(L)'
;FTGDIVTRAKEEKVELTTMSPKGQVVIPQKIREKLNIKPGEKFAVYGKNNTLMFKKIEMPTIKDFEKLVDWGVNHAKKKSIKPKDVLADD
;
A
#
# COMPACT_ATOMS: atom_id res chain seq x y z
N PHE A 1 17.92 -10.84 7.45
CA PHE A 1 17.58 -10.03 6.25
C PHE A 1 17.40 -10.90 5.01
N THR A 2 18.42 -11.58 4.47
CA THR A 2 18.25 -12.43 3.27
C THR A 2 17.66 -13.82 3.58
N GLY A 3 17.94 -14.37 4.76
CA GLY A 3 17.41 -15.66 5.21
C GLY A 3 15.90 -15.67 5.47
N ASP A 4 15.34 -14.56 5.94
CA ASP A 4 13.90 -14.46 6.28
C ASP A 4 13.01 -14.47 5.03
N ILE A 5 13.48 -13.87 3.93
CA ILE A 5 12.75 -13.81 2.65
C ILE A 5 12.71 -15.20 2.01
N VAL A 6 13.83 -15.92 2.01
CA VAL A 6 13.94 -17.28 1.44
C VAL A 6 13.15 -18.29 2.28
N THR A 7 13.14 -18.13 3.60
CA THR A 7 12.42 -19.04 4.51
C THR A 7 10.90 -18.91 4.37
N ARG A 8 10.37 -17.69 4.17
CA ARG A 8 8.93 -17.46 3.92
C ARG A 8 8.46 -17.95 2.55
N ALA A 9 9.29 -17.85 1.51
CA ALA A 9 8.94 -18.37 0.19
C ALA A 9 8.78 -19.90 0.16
N LYS A 10 9.39 -20.62 1.11
CA LYS A 10 9.37 -22.09 1.19
C LYS A 10 8.03 -22.66 1.70
N GLU A 11 7.17 -21.84 2.30
CA GLU A 11 5.84 -22.23 2.79
C GLU A 11 4.67 -21.71 1.94
N GLU A 12 4.90 -20.80 0.99
CA GLU A 12 3.86 -20.30 0.10
C GLU A 12 3.76 -21.16 -1.16
N LYS A 13 2.77 -22.08 -1.15
CA LYS A 13 2.40 -22.86 -2.33
C LYS A 13 2.02 -21.88 -3.46
N VAL A 14 2.82 -21.85 -4.52
CA VAL A 14 2.57 -21.04 -5.72
C VAL A 14 1.25 -21.51 -6.36
N GLU A 15 0.31 -20.60 -6.53
CA GLU A 15 -0.94 -20.86 -7.26
C GLU A 15 -0.86 -20.27 -8.66
N LEU A 16 -1.13 -21.10 -9.66
CA LEU A 16 -1.09 -20.72 -11.07
C LEU A 16 -2.47 -20.26 -11.53
N THR A 17 -2.52 -19.16 -12.28
CA THR A 17 -3.74 -18.71 -12.97
C THR A 17 -3.43 -18.33 -14.40
N THR A 18 -4.45 -18.46 -15.25
CA THR A 18 -4.35 -18.17 -16.68
C THR A 18 -4.94 -16.79 -16.96
N MET A 19 -4.31 -16.07 -17.89
CA MET A 19 -4.85 -14.82 -18.41
C MET A 19 -6.06 -15.10 -19.32
N SER A 20 -7.16 -14.39 -19.09
CA SER A 20 -8.35 -14.46 -19.94
C SER A 20 -8.09 -13.80 -21.30
N PRO A 21 -8.95 -14.06 -22.31
CA PRO A 21 -8.83 -13.40 -23.63
C PRO A 21 -8.90 -11.88 -23.58
N LYS A 22 -9.50 -11.31 -22.52
CA LYS A 22 -9.60 -9.87 -22.30
C LYS A 22 -8.41 -9.30 -21.50
N GLY A 23 -7.35 -10.09 -21.31
CA GLY A 23 -6.17 -9.68 -20.55
C GLY A 23 -6.37 -9.64 -19.03
N GLN A 24 -7.39 -10.33 -18.49
CA GLN A 24 -7.64 -10.35 -17.05
C GLN A 24 -6.99 -11.56 -16.40
N VAL A 25 -6.42 -11.39 -15.20
CA VAL A 25 -5.90 -12.49 -14.39
C VAL A 25 -6.78 -12.65 -13.16
N VAL A 26 -7.15 -13.88 -12.84
CA VAL A 26 -7.90 -14.19 -11.62
C VAL A 26 -6.92 -14.29 -10.45
N ILE A 27 -7.23 -13.67 -9.32
CA ILE A 27 -6.51 -13.91 -8.06
C ILE A 27 -7.13 -15.15 -7.40
N PRO A 28 -6.37 -16.23 -7.15
CA PRO A 28 -6.87 -17.43 -6.51
C PRO A 28 -7.51 -17.18 -5.15
N GLN A 29 -8.47 -18.03 -4.78
CA GLN A 29 -9.24 -17.87 -3.55
C GLN A 29 -8.36 -17.82 -2.30
N LYS A 30 -7.38 -18.72 -2.14
CA LYS A 30 -6.57 -18.74 -0.91
C LYS A 30 -5.69 -17.50 -0.78
N ILE A 31 -5.19 -16.96 -1.90
CA ILE A 31 -4.46 -15.69 -1.91
C ILE A 31 -5.37 -14.53 -1.51
N ARG A 32 -6.61 -14.48 -2.04
CA ARG A 32 -7.59 -13.45 -1.65
C ARG A 32 -7.91 -13.49 -0.17
N GLU A 33 -8.14 -14.67 0.39
CA GLU A 33 -8.44 -14.87 1.82
C GLU A 33 -7.24 -14.47 2.69
N LYS A 34 -6.04 -14.95 2.34
CA LYS A 34 -4.80 -14.66 3.08
C LYS A 34 -4.47 -13.17 3.14
N LEU A 35 -4.70 -12.46 2.04
CA LEU A 35 -4.43 -11.03 1.92
C LEU A 35 -5.65 -10.14 2.23
N ASN A 36 -6.77 -10.74 2.66
CA ASN A 36 -8.04 -10.07 2.93
C ASN A 36 -8.43 -9.08 1.81
N ILE A 37 -8.34 -9.56 0.57
CA ILE A 37 -8.67 -8.78 -0.63
C ILE A 37 -10.18 -8.81 -0.83
N LYS A 38 -10.78 -7.62 -0.91
CA LYS A 38 -12.23 -7.45 -1.07
C LYS A 38 -12.59 -7.00 -2.49
N PRO A 39 -13.81 -7.31 -2.98
CA PRO A 39 -14.29 -6.75 -4.24
C PRO A 39 -14.22 -5.22 -4.23
N GLY A 40 -13.74 -4.63 -5.33
CA GLY A 40 -13.59 -3.18 -5.48
C GLY A 40 -12.29 -2.59 -4.92
N GLU A 41 -11.43 -3.39 -4.26
CA GLU A 41 -10.12 -2.91 -3.85
C GLU A 41 -9.22 -2.56 -5.03
N LYS A 42 -8.47 -1.46 -4.90
CA LYS A 42 -7.55 -0.96 -5.91
C LYS A 42 -6.13 -1.41 -5.60
N PHE A 43 -5.40 -1.74 -6.66
CA PHE A 43 -4.00 -2.14 -6.58
C PHE A 43 -3.15 -1.21 -7.44
N ALA A 44 -1.98 -0.84 -6.94
CA ALA A 44 -0.91 -0.34 -7.77
C ALA A 44 -0.26 -1.52 -8.48
N VAL A 45 -0.07 -1.41 -9.80
CA VAL A 45 0.52 -2.47 -10.61
C VAL A 45 1.87 -1.99 -11.14
N TYR A 46 2.91 -2.76 -10.90
CA TYR A 46 4.27 -2.47 -11.36
C TYR A 46 4.81 -3.63 -12.17
N GLY A 47 5.40 -3.35 -13.33
CA GLY A 47 6.07 -4.35 -14.18
C GLY A 47 7.57 -4.11 -14.24
N LYS A 48 8.38 -5.13 -13.93
CA LYS A 48 9.85 -5.09 -14.11
C LYS A 48 10.41 -6.50 -14.24
N ASN A 49 11.37 -6.72 -15.15
CA ASN A 49 12.14 -7.96 -15.29
C ASN A 49 11.28 -9.23 -15.23
N ASN A 50 10.30 -9.35 -16.12
CA ASN A 50 9.37 -10.50 -16.18
C ASN A 50 8.54 -10.73 -14.90
N THR A 51 8.38 -9.69 -14.07
CA THR A 51 7.61 -9.73 -12.84
C THR A 51 6.53 -8.67 -12.88
N LEU A 52 5.29 -9.06 -12.53
CA LEU A 52 4.21 -8.15 -12.21
C LEU A 52 3.98 -8.17 -10.71
N MET A 53 4.03 -6.99 -10.09
CA MET A 53 3.76 -6.82 -8.67
C MET A 53 2.47 -6.03 -8.48
N PHE A 54 1.55 -6.60 -7.70
CA PHE A 54 0.32 -5.94 -7.27
C PHE A 54 0.49 -5.52 -5.82
N LYS A 55 0.44 -4.21 -5.55
CA LYS A 55 0.48 -3.67 -4.20
C LYS A 55 -0.90 -3.10 -3.86
N LYS A 56 -1.51 -3.63 -2.80
CA LYS A 56 -2.76 -3.07 -2.25
C LYS A 56 -2.54 -1.61 -1.89
N ILE A 57 -3.42 -0.74 -2.36
CA ILE A 57 -3.41 0.68 -1.99
C ILE A 57 -4.45 0.87 -0.91
N GLU A 58 -4.00 1.25 0.29
CA GLU A 58 -4.88 1.78 1.32
C GLU A 58 -5.05 3.27 1.04
N MET A 59 -6.21 3.63 0.50
CA MET A 59 -6.54 5.04 0.32
C MET A 59 -6.75 5.64 1.71
N PRO A 60 -6.07 6.74 2.05
CA PRO A 60 -6.28 7.39 3.33
C PRO A 60 -7.74 7.84 3.44
N THR A 61 -8.33 7.63 4.59
CA THR A 61 -9.67 8.13 4.89
C THR A 61 -9.62 9.59 5.30
N ILE A 62 -10.76 10.29 5.28
CA ILE A 62 -10.89 11.64 5.86
C ILE A 62 -10.41 11.65 7.32
N LYS A 63 -10.72 10.59 8.08
CA LYS A 63 -10.27 10.44 9.45
C LYS A 63 -8.75 10.32 9.58
N ASP A 64 -8.09 9.70 8.61
CA ASP A 64 -6.62 9.63 8.58
C ASP A 64 -6.01 10.99 8.25
N PHE A 65 -6.68 11.77 7.40
CA PHE A 65 -6.32 13.16 7.14
C PHE A 65 -6.49 14.04 8.38
N GLU A 66 -7.61 13.93 9.11
CA GLU A 66 -7.83 14.64 10.37
C GLU A 66 -6.73 14.34 11.38
N LYS A 67 -6.36 13.06 11.57
CA LYS A 67 -5.25 12.67 12.44
C LYS A 67 -3.91 13.29 12.00
N LEU A 68 -3.66 13.37 10.70
CA LEU A 68 -2.44 14.00 10.17
C LEU A 68 -2.42 15.51 10.47
N VAL A 69 -3.56 16.19 10.32
CA VAL A 69 -3.72 17.61 10.66
C VAL A 69 -3.50 17.82 12.15
N ASP A 70 -4.16 17.02 13.01
CA ASP A 70 -4.02 17.09 14.46
C ASP A 70 -2.57 16.87 14.90
N TRP A 71 -1.90 15.89 14.31
CA TRP A 71 -0.49 15.65 14.55
C TRP A 71 0.35 16.87 14.16
N GLY A 72 0.11 17.45 12.98
CA GLY A 72 0.83 18.62 12.48
C GLY A 72 0.66 19.84 13.38
N VAL A 73 -0.58 20.12 13.82
CA VAL A 73 -0.89 21.22 14.75
C VAL A 73 -0.20 21.01 16.09
N ASN A 74 -0.25 19.80 16.65
CA ASN A 74 0.39 19.49 17.93
C ASN A 74 1.91 19.59 17.85
N HIS A 75 2.50 19.14 16.74
CA HIS A 75 3.93 19.23 16.51
C HIS A 75 4.40 20.68 16.37
N ALA A 76 3.64 21.50 15.63
CA ALA A 76 3.91 22.93 15.49
C ALA A 76 3.85 23.65 16.85
N LYS A 77 2.80 23.39 17.66
CA LYS A 77 2.68 23.93 19.02
C LYS A 77 3.86 23.55 19.90
N LYS A 78 4.26 22.27 19.93
CA LYS A 78 5.41 21.79 20.70
C LYS A 78 6.71 22.46 20.28
N LYS A 79 6.89 22.73 18.98
CA LYS A 79 8.07 23.40 18.44
C LYS A 79 7.95 24.93 18.43
N SER A 80 6.87 25.49 18.97
CA SER A 80 6.59 26.93 18.96
C SER A 80 6.66 27.56 17.55
N ILE A 81 6.35 26.78 16.51
CA ILE A 81 6.32 27.23 15.12
C ILE A 81 5.12 28.17 14.96
N LYS A 82 5.39 29.39 14.49
CA LYS A 82 4.40 30.44 14.25
C LYS A 82 4.06 30.50 12.75
N PRO A 83 2.91 31.07 12.37
CA PRO A 83 2.55 31.24 10.96
C PRO A 83 3.63 31.95 10.12
N LYS A 84 4.30 32.94 10.71
CA LYS A 84 5.43 33.66 10.10
C LYS A 84 6.70 32.81 9.86
N ASP A 85 6.79 31.63 10.47
CA ASP A 85 7.92 30.71 10.29
C ASP A 85 7.67 29.72 9.14
N VAL A 86 6.44 29.69 8.59
CA VAL A 86 5.99 28.78 7.52
C VAL A 86 5.72 29.54 6.23
N LEU A 87 5.19 30.75 6.35
CA LEU A 87 5.08 31.68 5.23
C LEU A 87 6.48 32.27 5.01
N ALA A 88 7.23 31.72 4.07
CA ALA A 88 8.33 32.46 3.48
C ALA A 88 7.72 33.69 2.79
N ASP A 89 8.26 34.87 3.08
CA ASP A 89 7.94 36.09 2.35
C ASP A 89 8.30 35.85 0.87
N ASP A 90 7.29 35.68 0.02
CA ASP A 90 7.39 35.82 -1.44
C ASP A 90 7.26 37.31 -1.82
#